data_AF-A0AAU9JP83-F1
#
_entry.id   AF-A0AAU9JP83-F1
#
_cell.length_a   1.000
_cell.length_b   1.000
_cell.length_c   1.000
_cell.angle_alpha   90.00
_cell.angle_beta   90.00
_cell.angle_gamma   90.00
#
_symmetry.space_group_name_H-M   'P 1'
#
loop_
_entity.id
_entity.type
_entity.pdbx_description
1 polymer ?
#
loop_
_entity_poly.entity_id
_entity_poly.type
_entity_poly.pdbx_seq_one_letter_code
_entity_poly.pdbx_strand_id
1 'polypeptide(L)'
;MAHSARTFSDYKSIALREPRNARLEKDLEIAFYNLAKERKIGIDIDQEIHETEEEIKELELKTKRWLEIKQVLNDVNVSERKLEIAQAQLNEICKENWIFRDQIDYVRRELLLKKEIIDNLEDDIETCNHKIKNKCKETKNIESETNHIEINLLRSKSANSRQRFHLKIEELTSVLHQEKIKQVQTARMLKENINLQFYRPLNVLGSTKILTLLTQKCLERIKDKENEIKSFENHINELENMFEELRHSSNLSSIEEIAIEYVSSEENNAAIVKYLSEVNIEIDQLKNSLLSVQELINECKKNHKSSEASAANLFEDLTAKIDAANLKNVELNQKSIKIQEQISLLISFFQKTYDLCKMHPLNIPSGRKAEIEYIADGGNLSKDQIFSNIGFIEEYATYMNKIRSLLLSENLSL
;
A
#
# COMPACT_ATOMS: atom_id res chain seq x y z
N MET A 1 14.49 -9.46 106.18
CA MET A 1 15.92 -9.45 106.59
C MET A 1 16.46 -8.08 106.22
N ALA A 2 16.31 -7.05 107.05
CA ALA A 2 17.00 -6.79 108.32
C ALA A 2 18.49 -6.45 108.13
N HIS A 3 18.80 -5.20 108.48
CA HIS A 3 20.12 -4.58 108.72
C HIS A 3 20.95 -4.25 107.46
N SER A 4 21.65 -3.12 107.36
CA SER A 4 21.93 -2.03 108.31
C SER A 4 22.38 -0.82 107.49
N ALA A 5 21.77 0.33 107.77
CA ALA A 5 22.36 1.62 107.46
C ALA A 5 23.68 1.73 108.22
N ARG A 6 24.81 1.79 107.50
CA ARG A 6 26.08 2.27 108.04
C ARG A 6 26.24 3.71 107.58
N THR A 7 26.12 4.58 108.58
CA THR A 7 26.26 6.02 108.53
C THR A 7 27.67 6.42 108.08
N PHE A 8 27.73 7.34 107.12
CA PHE A 8 28.92 8.03 106.60
C PHE A 8 29.61 8.95 107.62
N SER A 9 29.29 8.81 108.91
CA SER A 9 29.61 9.76 109.99
C SER A 9 30.86 9.40 110.82
N ASP A 10 31.37 8.17 110.74
CA ASP A 10 32.42 7.70 111.67
C ASP A 10 33.86 7.80 111.14
N TYR A 11 34.06 8.23 109.89
CA TYR A 11 35.43 8.36 109.34
C TYR A 11 36.10 9.70 109.63
N LYS A 12 35.36 10.73 110.09
CA LYS A 12 35.91 12.09 110.30
C LYS A 12 36.60 12.28 111.66
N SER A 13 36.32 11.46 112.67
CA SER A 13 36.79 11.70 114.05
C SER A 13 38.10 10.97 114.44
N ILE A 14 38.57 10.00 113.65
CA ILE A 14 39.84 9.29 113.90
C ILE A 14 41.04 10.02 113.28
N ALA A 15 40.80 10.86 112.27
CA ALA A 15 41.83 11.56 111.50
C ALA A 15 42.56 12.69 112.26
N LEU A 16 42.39 12.86 113.58
CA LEU A 16 42.99 13.94 114.36
C LEU A 16 44.09 13.51 115.35
N ARG A 17 44.36 12.20 115.53
CA ARG A 17 45.41 11.70 116.46
C ARG A 17 46.64 11.04 115.80
N GLU A 18 46.65 10.85 114.50
CA GLU A 18 47.81 10.29 113.79
C GLU A 18 48.87 11.37 113.51
N PRO A 19 50.19 11.09 113.63
CA PRO A 19 51.26 12.03 113.29
C PRO A 19 51.16 12.45 111.82
N ARG A 20 51.47 13.71 111.50
CA ARG A 20 51.31 14.31 110.16
C ARG A 20 51.91 13.45 109.03
N ASN A 21 53.05 12.81 109.29
CA ASN A 21 53.71 11.93 108.33
C ASN A 21 52.86 10.69 107.99
N ALA A 22 52.16 10.09 108.95
CA ALA A 22 51.29 8.92 108.73
C ALA A 22 50.01 9.29 107.94
N ARG A 23 49.48 10.50 108.11
CA ARG A 23 48.35 10.99 107.28
C ARG A 23 48.78 11.24 105.84
N LEU A 24 49.94 11.87 105.65
CA LEU A 24 50.51 12.10 104.33
C LEU A 24 50.82 10.78 103.61
N GLU A 25 51.31 9.77 104.33
CA GLU A 25 51.56 8.44 103.79
C GLU A 25 50.25 7.76 103.34
N LYS A 26 49.19 7.83 104.16
CA LYS A 26 47.86 7.33 103.81
C LYS A 26 47.22 8.08 102.64
N ASP A 27 47.37 9.41 102.59
CA ASP A 27 46.90 10.23 101.48
C ASP A 27 47.66 9.90 100.18
N LEU A 28 48.97 9.63 100.27
CA LEU A 28 49.79 9.15 99.15
C LEU A 28 49.35 7.75 98.70
N GLU A 29 49.08 6.82 99.62
CA GLU A 29 48.56 5.49 99.27
C GLU A 29 47.20 5.57 98.57
N ILE A 30 46.29 6.42 99.05
CA ILE A 30 45.00 6.66 98.41
C ILE A 30 45.20 7.29 97.02
N ALA A 31 46.11 8.26 96.88
CA ALA A 31 46.43 8.87 95.60
C ALA A 31 47.03 7.85 94.62
N PHE A 32 47.94 6.98 95.06
CA PHE A 32 48.51 5.91 94.24
C PHE A 32 47.47 4.86 93.86
N TYR A 33 46.57 4.51 94.77
CA TYR A 33 45.46 3.60 94.49
C TYR A 33 44.49 4.19 93.46
N ASN A 34 44.12 5.46 93.61
CA ASN A 34 43.25 6.16 92.66
C ASN A 34 43.94 6.30 91.30
N LEU A 35 45.23 6.64 91.27
CA LEU A 35 46.01 6.74 90.03
C LEU A 35 46.15 5.37 89.34
N ALA A 36 46.34 4.28 90.09
CA ALA A 36 46.36 2.93 89.55
C ALA A 36 44.98 2.52 88.99
N LYS A 37 43.89 2.90 89.67
CA LYS A 37 42.52 2.67 89.21
C LYS A 37 42.20 3.49 87.95
N GLU A 38 42.54 4.77 87.92
CA GLU A 38 42.39 5.64 86.75
C GLU A 38 43.23 5.15 85.58
N ARG A 39 44.46 4.69 85.82
CA ARG A 39 45.29 4.08 84.78
C ARG A 39 44.67 2.81 84.20
N LYS A 40 44.05 1.97 85.05
CA LYS A 40 43.34 0.78 84.58
C LYS A 40 42.12 1.17 83.74
N ILE A 41 41.31 2.12 84.22
CA ILE A 41 40.16 2.66 83.48
C ILE A 41 40.61 3.26 82.15
N GLY A 42 41.74 3.98 82.12
CA GLY A 42 42.31 4.53 80.89
C GLY A 42 42.68 3.45 79.88
N ILE A 43 43.32 2.35 80.32
CA ILE A 43 43.64 1.20 79.45
C ILE A 43 42.35 0.54 78.92
N ASP A 44 41.35 0.36 79.78
CA ASP A 44 40.07 -0.25 79.38
C ASP A 44 39.34 0.63 78.34
N ILE A 45 39.34 1.96 78.51
CA ILE A 45 38.77 2.93 77.55
C ILE A 45 39.56 2.94 76.24
N ASP A 46 40.90 2.94 76.29
CA ASP A 46 41.73 2.91 75.08
C ASP A 46 41.48 1.62 74.27
N GLN A 47 41.24 0.50 74.96
CA GLN A 47 40.86 -0.75 74.31
C GLN A 47 39.46 -0.67 73.67
N GLU A 48 38.47 -0.09 74.36
CA GLU A 48 37.13 0.11 73.81
C GLU A 48 37.14 1.06 72.59
N ILE A 49 37.93 2.13 72.64
CA ILE A 49 38.16 3.03 71.49
C ILE A 49 38.76 2.24 70.33
N HIS A 50 39.76 1.40 70.59
CA HIS A 50 40.39 0.61 69.53
C HIS A 50 39.40 -0.37 68.87
N GLU A 51 38.61 -1.09 69.67
CA GLU A 51 37.59 -2.02 69.20
C GLU A 51 36.53 -1.28 68.35
N THR A 52 36.05 -0.12 68.81
CA THR A 52 35.08 0.68 68.04
C THR A 52 35.67 1.27 66.75
N GLU A 53 36.95 1.65 66.72
CA GLU A 53 37.63 2.09 65.51
C GLU A 53 37.74 0.98 64.45
N GLU A 54 37.98 -0.26 64.89
CA GLU A 54 37.97 -1.44 64.00
C GLU A 54 36.57 -1.71 63.45
N GLU A 55 35.53 -1.63 64.28
CA GLU A 55 34.14 -1.76 63.84
C GLU A 55 33.74 -0.69 62.82
N ILE A 56 34.14 0.57 63.03
CA ILE A 56 33.89 1.67 62.08
C ILE A 56 34.59 1.38 60.74
N LYS A 57 35.84 0.93 60.75
CA LYS A 57 36.57 0.56 59.53
C LYS A 57 35.88 -0.58 58.77
N GLU A 58 35.35 -1.59 59.47
CA GLU A 58 34.55 -2.64 58.85
C GLU A 58 33.26 -2.10 58.21
N LEU A 59 32.56 -1.21 58.89
CA LEU A 59 31.33 -0.60 58.38
C LEU A 59 31.59 0.27 57.15
N GLU A 60 32.70 1.02 57.13
CA GLU A 60 33.11 1.79 55.95
C GLU A 60 33.38 0.87 54.74
N LEU A 61 34.08 -0.25 54.96
CA LEU A 61 34.32 -1.24 53.91
C LEU A 61 33.02 -1.87 53.40
N LYS A 62 32.09 -2.22 54.30
CA LYS A 62 30.75 -2.73 53.94
C LYS A 62 29.95 -1.70 53.14
N THR A 63 30.04 -0.42 53.51
CA THR A 63 29.35 0.67 52.81
C THR A 63 29.91 0.90 51.40
N LYS A 64 31.24 0.86 51.24
CA LYS A 64 31.88 0.93 49.91
C LYS A 64 31.44 -0.21 49.00
N ARG A 65 31.44 -1.45 49.51
CA ARG A 65 30.93 -2.62 48.77
C ARG A 65 29.46 -2.48 48.38
N TRP A 66 28.62 -1.94 49.26
CA TRP A 66 27.20 -1.71 48.94
C TRP A 66 27.01 -0.69 47.83
N LEU A 67 27.81 0.38 47.81
CA LEU A 67 27.81 1.37 46.72
C LEU A 67 28.23 0.74 45.39
N GLU A 68 29.26 -0.10 45.38
CA GLU A 68 29.69 -0.85 44.18
C GLU A 68 28.57 -1.77 43.67
N ILE A 69 27.93 -2.54 44.57
CA ILE A 69 26.80 -3.41 44.21
C ILE A 69 25.65 -2.59 43.63
N LYS A 70 25.33 -1.44 44.23
CA LYS A 70 24.27 -0.54 43.73
C LYS A 70 24.57 -0.01 42.33
N GLN A 71 25.83 0.32 42.07
CA GLN A 71 26.28 0.77 40.74
C GLN A 71 26.14 -0.35 39.71
N VAL A 72 26.61 -1.56 40.03
CA VAL A 72 26.45 -2.74 39.16
C VAL A 72 24.97 -3.03 38.88
N LEU A 73 24.11 -2.93 39.89
CA LEU A 73 22.67 -3.17 39.76
C LEU A 73 22.02 -2.12 38.84
N ASN A 74 22.49 -0.87 38.89
CA ASN A 74 22.04 0.17 37.97
C ASN A 74 22.50 -0.11 36.53
N ASP A 75 23.75 -0.56 36.34
CA ASP A 75 24.28 -0.91 35.01
C ASP A 75 23.56 -2.12 34.41
N VAL A 76 23.18 -3.10 35.24
CA VAL A 76 22.31 -4.22 34.86
C VAL A 76 20.95 -3.71 34.39
N ASN A 77 20.27 -2.86 35.17
CA ASN A 77 18.97 -2.29 34.79
C ASN A 77 19.04 -1.48 33.46
N VAL A 78 20.12 -0.72 33.25
CA VAL A 78 20.34 0.01 31.99
C VAL A 78 20.53 -0.97 30.83
N SER A 79 21.24 -2.07 31.05
CA SER A 79 21.51 -3.08 30.04
C SER A 79 20.26 -3.89 29.70
N GLU A 80 19.42 -4.21 30.69
CA GLU A 80 18.10 -4.84 30.50
C GLU A 80 17.18 -3.97 29.64
N ARG A 81 17.09 -2.66 29.93
CA ARG A 81 16.30 -1.74 29.10
C ARG A 81 16.82 -1.66 27.67
N LYS A 82 18.14 -1.63 27.47
CA LYS A 82 18.73 -1.64 26.12
C LYS A 82 18.40 -2.94 25.38
N LEU A 83 18.40 -4.07 26.09
CA LEU A 83 18.02 -5.36 25.53
C LEU A 83 16.55 -5.39 25.13
N GLU A 84 15.65 -4.87 25.97
CA GLU A 84 14.22 -4.76 25.65
C GLU A 84 13.97 -3.91 24.40
N ILE A 85 14.63 -2.76 24.28
CA ILE A 85 14.54 -1.88 23.10
C ILE A 85 15.05 -2.63 21.85
N ALA A 86 16.21 -3.30 21.95
CA ALA A 86 16.76 -4.06 20.84
C ALA A 86 15.85 -5.23 20.41
N GLN A 87 15.19 -5.90 21.36
CA GLN A 87 14.20 -6.93 21.06
C GLN A 87 12.97 -6.37 20.37
N ALA A 88 12.47 -5.20 20.81
CA ALA A 88 11.35 -4.53 20.16
C ALA A 88 11.69 -4.15 18.70
N GLN A 89 12.88 -3.57 18.48
CA GLN A 89 13.38 -3.24 17.14
C GLN A 89 13.55 -4.48 16.27
N LEU A 90 14.09 -5.57 16.82
CA LEU A 90 14.22 -6.84 16.08
C LEU A 90 12.85 -7.37 15.65
N ASN A 91 11.85 -7.33 16.53
CA ASN A 91 10.50 -7.77 16.22
C ASN A 91 9.85 -6.90 15.13
N GLU A 92 10.10 -5.59 15.13
CA GLU A 92 9.64 -4.67 14.10
C GLU A 92 10.28 -4.99 12.73
N ILE A 93 11.60 -5.15 12.69
CA ILE A 93 12.34 -5.55 11.49
C ILE A 93 11.85 -6.93 10.97
N CYS A 94 11.58 -7.88 11.87
CA CYS A 94 11.02 -9.17 11.48
C CYS A 94 9.63 -9.04 10.84
N LYS A 95 8.76 -8.16 11.36
CA LYS A 95 7.45 -7.88 10.76
C LYS A 95 7.58 -7.24 9.38
N GLU A 96 8.46 -6.24 9.23
CA GLU A 96 8.74 -5.62 7.94
C GLU A 96 9.27 -6.63 6.92
N ASN A 97 10.17 -7.52 7.33
CA ASN A 97 10.70 -8.57 6.45
C ASN A 97 9.60 -9.54 6.00
N TRP A 98 8.66 -9.89 6.88
CA TRP A 98 7.49 -10.67 6.50
C TRP A 98 6.63 -9.96 5.44
N ILE A 99 6.36 -8.67 5.62
CA ILE A 99 5.62 -7.86 4.64
C ILE A 99 6.35 -7.85 3.29
N PHE A 100 7.67 -7.65 3.29
CA PHE A 100 8.45 -7.67 2.05
C PHE A 100 8.45 -9.04 1.37
N ARG A 101 8.49 -10.14 2.12
CA ARG A 101 8.36 -11.50 1.56
C ARG A 101 7.01 -11.69 0.88
N ASP A 102 5.93 -11.27 1.52
CA ASP A 102 4.59 -11.35 0.94
C ASP A 102 4.47 -10.51 -0.34
N GLN A 103 5.06 -9.31 -0.35
CA GLN A 103 5.13 -8.46 -1.56
C GLN A 103 5.95 -9.11 -2.67
N ILE A 104 7.10 -9.71 -2.35
CA ILE A 104 7.92 -10.44 -3.33
C ILE A 104 7.13 -11.61 -3.93
N ASP A 105 6.41 -12.37 -3.12
CA ASP A 105 5.62 -13.50 -3.58
C ASP A 105 4.36 -13.08 -4.35
N TYR A 106 3.78 -11.93 -4.02
CA TYR A 106 2.76 -11.28 -4.85
C TYR A 106 3.31 -10.94 -6.25
N VAL A 107 4.44 -10.21 -6.31
CA VAL A 107 5.05 -9.80 -7.59
C VAL A 107 5.48 -11.02 -8.42
N ARG A 108 6.00 -12.08 -7.79
CA ARG A 108 6.34 -13.33 -8.48
C ARG A 108 5.12 -13.98 -9.14
N ARG A 109 3.98 -14.01 -8.45
CA ARG A 109 2.72 -14.54 -8.99
C ARG A 109 2.23 -13.69 -10.17
N GLU A 110 2.24 -12.36 -10.04
CA GLU A 110 1.89 -11.48 -11.16
C GLU A 110 2.81 -11.69 -12.37
N LEU A 111 4.12 -11.82 -12.16
CA LEU A 111 5.09 -12.04 -13.23
C LEU A 111 4.82 -13.36 -13.96
N LEU A 112 4.51 -14.44 -13.23
CA LEU A 112 4.13 -15.72 -13.84
C LEU A 112 2.86 -15.59 -14.69
N LEU A 113 1.82 -14.91 -14.19
CA LEU A 113 0.59 -14.67 -14.95
C LEU A 113 0.85 -13.85 -16.21
N LYS A 114 1.66 -12.78 -16.11
CA LYS A 114 2.03 -11.97 -17.27
C LYS A 114 2.83 -12.77 -18.29
N LYS A 115 3.71 -13.66 -17.83
CA LYS A 115 4.47 -14.55 -18.71
C LYS A 115 3.53 -15.51 -19.47
N GLU A 116 2.58 -16.13 -18.77
CA GLU A 116 1.59 -17.01 -19.41
C GLU A 116 0.74 -16.25 -20.46
N ILE A 117 0.36 -15.00 -20.18
CA ILE A 117 -0.33 -14.15 -21.16
C ILE A 117 0.57 -13.87 -22.38
N ILE A 118 1.85 -13.58 -22.17
CA ILE A 118 2.80 -13.35 -23.27
C ILE A 118 2.95 -14.61 -24.12
N ASP A 119 3.16 -15.77 -23.50
CA ASP A 119 3.30 -17.06 -24.19
C ASP A 119 2.04 -17.34 -25.04
N ASN A 120 0.83 -17.10 -24.50
CA ASN A 120 -0.43 -17.24 -25.25
C ASN A 120 -0.54 -16.25 -26.43
N LEU A 121 -0.11 -15.00 -26.25
CA LEU A 121 -0.12 -14.00 -27.32
C LEU A 121 0.89 -14.34 -28.42
N GLU A 122 2.04 -14.91 -28.07
CA GLU A 122 3.02 -15.40 -29.04
C GLU A 122 2.43 -16.55 -29.88
N ASP A 123 1.76 -17.51 -29.24
CA ASP A 123 1.04 -18.59 -29.92
C ASP A 123 -0.08 -18.06 -30.84
N ASP A 124 -0.85 -17.07 -30.39
CA ASP A 124 -1.89 -16.42 -31.20
C ASP A 124 -1.30 -15.70 -32.42
N ILE A 125 -0.16 -15.03 -32.25
CA ILE A 125 0.56 -14.37 -33.35
C ILE A 125 1.07 -15.42 -34.35
N GLU A 126 1.63 -16.54 -33.88
CA GLU A 126 2.09 -17.62 -34.76
C GLU A 126 0.95 -18.26 -35.56
N THR A 127 -0.17 -18.56 -34.89
CA THR A 127 -1.35 -19.13 -35.57
C THR A 127 -1.95 -18.15 -36.57
N CYS A 128 -2.01 -16.85 -36.24
CA CYS A 128 -2.47 -15.82 -37.16
C CYS A 128 -1.54 -15.68 -38.38
N ASN A 129 -0.23 -15.68 -38.16
CA ASN A 129 0.77 -15.68 -39.23
C ASN A 129 0.64 -16.90 -40.15
N HIS A 130 0.37 -18.08 -39.59
CA HIS A 130 0.08 -19.27 -40.38
C HIS A 130 -1.19 -19.12 -41.21
N LYS A 131 -2.28 -18.61 -40.63
CA LYS A 131 -3.54 -18.33 -41.37
C LYS A 131 -3.33 -17.33 -42.50
N ILE A 132 -2.58 -16.25 -42.27
CA ILE A 132 -2.24 -15.25 -43.29
C ILE A 132 -1.42 -15.88 -44.41
N LYS A 133 -0.38 -16.65 -44.08
CA LYS A 133 0.44 -17.36 -45.09
C LYS A 133 -0.39 -18.31 -45.94
N ASN A 134 -1.33 -19.04 -45.34
CA ASN A 134 -2.22 -19.94 -46.07
C ASN A 134 -3.18 -19.17 -46.99
N LYS A 135 -3.84 -18.12 -46.48
CA LYS A 135 -4.69 -17.26 -47.32
C LYS A 135 -3.93 -16.61 -48.47
N CYS A 136 -2.71 -16.14 -48.24
CA CYS A 136 -1.86 -15.59 -49.31
C CYS A 136 -1.47 -16.63 -50.37
N LYS A 137 -1.33 -17.90 -49.99
CA LYS A 137 -1.12 -18.99 -50.97
C LYS A 137 -2.40 -19.27 -51.76
N GLU A 138 -3.55 -19.32 -51.08
CA GLU A 138 -4.85 -19.52 -51.72
C GLU A 138 -5.16 -18.40 -52.73
N THR A 139 -4.97 -17.13 -52.36
CA THR A 139 -5.21 -16.01 -53.27
C THR A 139 -4.30 -16.04 -54.48
N LYS A 140 -3.01 -16.36 -54.30
CA LYS A 140 -2.07 -16.55 -55.42
C LYS A 140 -2.49 -17.68 -56.35
N ASN A 141 -2.98 -18.79 -55.81
CA ASN A 141 -3.46 -19.91 -56.61
C ASN A 141 -4.71 -19.52 -57.41
N ILE A 142 -5.70 -18.88 -56.76
CA ILE A 142 -6.92 -18.39 -57.42
C ILE A 142 -6.56 -17.41 -58.54
N GLU A 143 -5.68 -16.44 -58.28
CA GLU A 143 -5.25 -15.45 -59.27
C GLU A 143 -4.52 -16.10 -60.45
N SER A 144 -3.71 -17.14 -60.19
CA SER A 144 -3.05 -17.90 -61.27
C SER A 144 -4.05 -18.69 -62.12
N GLU A 145 -5.06 -19.30 -61.50
CA GLU A 145 -6.10 -20.06 -62.18
C GLU A 145 -7.02 -19.16 -63.01
N THR A 146 -7.46 -18.03 -62.46
CA THR A 146 -8.31 -17.07 -63.18
C THR A 146 -7.58 -16.48 -64.38
N ASN A 147 -6.32 -16.05 -64.20
CA ASN A 147 -5.49 -15.55 -65.29
C ASN A 147 -5.26 -16.63 -66.36
N HIS A 148 -5.04 -17.89 -65.98
CA HIS A 148 -4.91 -18.98 -66.94
C HIS A 148 -6.19 -19.23 -67.74
N ILE A 149 -7.35 -19.20 -67.08
CA ILE A 149 -8.66 -19.36 -67.74
C ILE A 149 -8.90 -18.21 -68.72
N GLU A 150 -8.63 -16.97 -68.32
CA GLU A 150 -8.83 -15.79 -69.17
C GLU A 150 -7.91 -15.80 -70.40
N ILE A 151 -6.62 -16.11 -70.21
CA ILE A 151 -5.66 -16.26 -71.31
C ILE A 151 -6.11 -17.35 -72.28
N ASN A 152 -6.59 -18.50 -71.78
CA ASN A 152 -7.07 -19.59 -72.62
C ASN A 152 -8.35 -19.20 -73.39
N LEU A 153 -9.26 -18.47 -72.76
CA LEU A 153 -10.46 -17.93 -73.40
C LEU A 153 -10.09 -16.95 -74.53
N LEU A 154 -9.15 -16.03 -74.28
CA LEU A 154 -8.67 -15.07 -75.27
C LEU A 154 -7.96 -15.76 -76.44
N ARG A 155 -7.15 -16.79 -76.16
CA ARG A 155 -6.52 -17.62 -77.20
C ARG A 155 -7.55 -18.33 -78.08
N SER A 156 -8.59 -18.92 -77.47
CA SER A 156 -9.69 -19.57 -78.21
C SER A 156 -10.47 -18.57 -79.06
N LYS A 157 -10.83 -17.39 -78.50
CA LYS A 157 -11.49 -16.31 -79.26
C LYS A 157 -10.62 -15.81 -80.41
N SER A 158 -9.32 -15.65 -80.19
CA SER A 158 -8.37 -15.22 -81.23
C SER A 158 -8.24 -16.24 -82.35
N ALA A 159 -8.11 -17.54 -82.01
CA ALA A 159 -8.05 -18.62 -83.00
C ALA A 159 -9.34 -18.70 -83.85
N ASN A 160 -10.51 -18.63 -83.21
CA ASN A 160 -11.79 -18.60 -83.92
C ASN A 160 -11.93 -17.37 -84.83
N SER A 161 -11.48 -16.20 -84.37
CA SER A 161 -11.48 -14.98 -85.17
C SER A 161 -10.57 -15.12 -86.40
N ARG A 162 -9.34 -15.62 -86.22
CA ARG A 162 -8.41 -15.91 -87.32
C ARG A 162 -9.01 -16.88 -88.33
N GLN A 163 -9.66 -17.95 -87.87
CA GLN A 163 -10.32 -18.91 -88.75
C GLN A 163 -11.47 -18.27 -89.54
N ARG A 164 -12.32 -17.46 -88.90
CA ARG A 164 -13.38 -16.70 -89.59
C ARG A 164 -12.81 -15.74 -90.63
N PHE A 165 -11.72 -15.03 -90.29
CA PHE A 165 -11.03 -14.17 -91.25
C PHE A 165 -10.43 -14.95 -92.40
N HIS A 166 -9.83 -16.11 -92.14
CA HIS A 166 -9.27 -16.96 -93.19
C HIS A 166 -10.36 -17.45 -94.16
N LEU A 167 -11.50 -17.92 -93.63
CA LEU A 167 -12.67 -18.29 -94.44
C LEU A 167 -13.20 -17.10 -95.24
N LYS A 168 -13.22 -15.90 -94.66
CA LYS A 168 -13.63 -14.66 -95.36
C LYS A 168 -12.66 -14.29 -96.48
N ILE A 169 -11.36 -14.46 -96.26
CA ILE A 169 -10.32 -14.23 -97.26
C ILE A 169 -10.46 -15.25 -98.40
N GLU A 170 -10.66 -16.53 -98.09
CA GLU A 170 -10.92 -17.57 -99.09
C GLU A 170 -12.18 -17.27 -99.90
N GLU A 171 -13.26 -16.87 -99.24
CA GLU A 171 -14.51 -16.44 -99.87
C GLU A 171 -14.26 -15.26 -100.83
N LEU A 172 -13.63 -14.18 -100.36
CA LEU A 172 -13.30 -13.00 -101.18
C LEU A 172 -12.33 -13.34 -102.32
N THR A 173 -11.36 -14.22 -102.09
CA THR A 173 -10.42 -14.66 -103.12
C THR A 173 -11.15 -15.47 -104.20
N SER A 174 -12.12 -16.31 -103.79
CA SER A 174 -12.97 -17.04 -104.73
C SER A 174 -13.85 -16.09 -105.55
N VAL A 175 -14.44 -15.06 -104.92
CA VAL A 175 -15.24 -14.03 -105.58
C VAL A 175 -14.37 -13.24 -106.56
N LEU A 176 -13.18 -12.81 -106.17
CA LEU A 176 -12.23 -12.13 -107.06
C LEU A 176 -11.80 -13.01 -108.23
N HIS A 177 -11.59 -14.31 -108.00
CA HIS A 177 -11.25 -15.24 -109.07
C HIS A 177 -12.43 -15.41 -110.04
N GLN A 178 -13.65 -15.55 -109.53
CA GLN A 178 -14.88 -15.57 -110.33
C GLN A 178 -15.10 -14.26 -111.07
N GLU A 179 -14.88 -13.10 -110.44
CA GLU A 179 -14.94 -11.79 -111.08
C GLU A 179 -13.88 -11.65 -112.16
N LYS A 180 -12.65 -12.12 -111.95
CA LYS A 180 -11.60 -12.12 -112.98
C LYS A 180 -12.00 -12.99 -114.16
N ILE A 181 -12.59 -14.16 -113.92
CA ILE A 181 -13.13 -15.02 -114.99
C ILE A 181 -14.27 -14.30 -115.72
N LYS A 182 -15.22 -13.71 -114.98
CA LYS A 182 -16.31 -12.91 -115.53
C LYS A 182 -15.80 -11.70 -116.30
N GLN A 183 -14.77 -11.01 -115.83
CA GLN A 183 -14.13 -9.87 -116.50
C GLN A 183 -13.42 -10.30 -117.78
N VAL A 184 -12.78 -11.47 -117.80
CA VAL A 184 -12.18 -12.00 -119.03
C VAL A 184 -13.29 -12.41 -120.03
N GLN A 185 -14.40 -12.96 -119.55
CA GLN A 185 -15.58 -13.26 -120.38
C GLN A 185 -16.27 -12.00 -120.89
N THR A 186 -16.49 -10.99 -120.03
CA THR A 186 -17.08 -9.72 -120.43
C THR A 186 -16.11 -8.91 -121.26
N ALA A 187 -14.79 -8.99 -121.08
CA ALA A 187 -13.81 -8.38 -121.97
C ALA A 187 -13.78 -9.06 -123.35
N ARG A 188 -14.03 -10.38 -123.44
CA ARG A 188 -14.28 -11.04 -124.74
C ARG A 188 -15.59 -10.54 -125.38
N MET A 189 -16.69 -10.46 -124.61
CA MET A 189 -17.97 -9.95 -125.10
C MET A 189 -17.95 -8.44 -125.41
N LEU A 190 -17.14 -7.65 -124.69
CA LEU A 190 -16.88 -6.24 -124.96
C LEU A 190 -15.97 -6.10 -126.18
N LYS A 191 -14.96 -6.96 -126.38
CA LYS A 191 -14.17 -6.95 -127.61
C LYS A 191 -15.04 -7.24 -128.85
N GLU A 192 -16.13 -7.99 -128.69
CA GLU A 192 -17.16 -8.19 -129.72
C GLU A 192 -18.18 -7.03 -129.81
N ASN A 193 -18.52 -6.37 -128.70
CA ASN A 193 -19.49 -5.26 -128.66
C ASN A 193 -18.88 -3.84 -128.75
N ILE A 194 -17.56 -3.67 -128.70
CA ILE A 194 -16.83 -2.37 -128.82
C ILE A 194 -16.83 -1.86 -130.27
N ASN A 195 -17.43 -2.58 -131.23
CA ASN A 195 -17.83 -2.02 -132.52
C ASN A 195 -19.15 -1.23 -132.48
N LEU A 196 -19.92 -1.27 -131.38
CA LEU A 196 -21.24 -0.65 -131.33
C LEU A 196 -21.52 -0.02 -129.97
N GLN A 197 -21.38 1.31 -129.91
CA GLN A 197 -21.92 2.21 -128.87
C GLN A 197 -20.90 2.72 -127.85
N PHE A 198 -20.17 3.74 -128.31
CA PHE A 198 -20.01 4.94 -127.48
C PHE A 198 -21.39 5.55 -127.19
N TYR A 199 -21.58 6.00 -125.94
CA TYR A 199 -22.36 7.19 -125.47
C TYR A 199 -23.34 6.93 -124.29
N ARG A 200 -23.04 7.65 -123.19
CA ARG A 200 -23.92 8.24 -122.12
C ARG A 200 -24.40 7.35 -120.95
N PRO A 201 -24.83 7.94 -119.79
CA PRO A 201 -24.05 8.73 -118.81
C PRO A 201 -24.20 8.15 -117.37
N LEU A 202 -23.35 8.58 -116.42
CA LEU A 202 -23.42 8.17 -115.01
C LEU A 202 -24.71 8.68 -114.32
N ASN A 203 -25.48 7.75 -113.75
CA ASN A 203 -26.68 8.04 -112.95
C ASN A 203 -26.32 8.53 -111.53
N VAL A 204 -26.77 9.75 -111.22
CA VAL A 204 -26.65 10.48 -109.95
C VAL A 204 -27.55 9.89 -108.83
N LEU A 205 -28.18 8.72 -109.02
CA LEU A 205 -29.16 8.14 -108.09
C LEU A 205 -28.58 7.43 -106.85
N GLY A 206 -27.29 7.10 -106.84
CA GLY A 206 -26.65 6.43 -105.70
C GLY A 206 -26.37 7.36 -104.52
N SER A 207 -26.02 8.61 -104.82
CA SER A 207 -25.59 9.61 -103.85
C SER A 207 -26.70 10.01 -102.88
N THR A 208 -27.94 10.15 -103.37
CA THR A 208 -29.09 10.57 -102.56
C THR A 208 -29.58 9.48 -101.59
N LYS A 209 -29.47 8.20 -101.97
CA LYS A 209 -29.79 7.06 -101.07
C LYS A 209 -28.75 6.89 -99.96
N ILE A 210 -27.47 7.13 -100.26
CA ILE A 210 -26.41 7.11 -99.25
C ILE A 210 -26.55 8.32 -98.32
N LEU A 211 -26.86 9.50 -98.87
CA LEU A 211 -27.07 10.72 -98.08
C LEU A 211 -28.25 10.58 -97.12
N THR A 212 -29.36 9.97 -97.56
CA THR A 212 -30.56 9.71 -96.73
C THR A 212 -30.29 8.71 -95.61
N LEU A 213 -29.54 7.62 -95.88
CA LEU A 213 -29.12 6.68 -94.84
C LEU A 213 -28.16 7.31 -93.80
N LEU A 214 -27.21 8.13 -94.26
CA LEU A 214 -26.29 8.83 -93.37
C LEU A 214 -27.01 9.88 -92.53
N THR A 215 -27.94 10.64 -93.11
CA THR A 215 -28.76 11.60 -92.35
C THR A 215 -29.65 10.91 -91.34
N GLN A 216 -30.27 9.78 -91.69
CA GLN A 216 -31.07 8.99 -90.75
C GLN A 216 -30.23 8.47 -89.57
N LYS A 217 -29.04 7.93 -89.83
CA LYS A 217 -28.12 7.46 -88.78
C LYS A 217 -27.58 8.60 -87.90
N CYS A 218 -27.37 9.77 -88.47
CA CYS A 218 -27.03 10.97 -87.70
C CYS A 218 -28.20 11.43 -86.82
N LEU A 219 -29.44 11.40 -87.33
CA LEU A 219 -30.63 11.74 -86.55
C LEU A 219 -30.86 10.76 -85.40
N GLU A 220 -30.66 9.46 -85.62
CA GLU A 220 -30.72 8.44 -84.56
C GLU A 220 -29.67 8.72 -83.47
N ARG A 221 -28.42 9.00 -83.84
CA ARG A 221 -27.37 9.36 -82.87
C ARG A 221 -27.66 10.65 -82.11
N ILE A 222 -28.23 11.66 -82.78
CA ILE A 222 -28.63 12.91 -82.13
C ILE A 222 -29.73 12.61 -81.11
N LYS A 223 -30.72 11.79 -81.46
CA LYS A 223 -31.80 11.40 -80.56
C LYS A 223 -31.31 10.58 -79.37
N ASP A 224 -30.36 9.66 -79.58
CA ASP A 224 -29.74 8.90 -78.51
C ASP A 224 -28.99 9.84 -77.53
N LYS A 225 -28.25 10.82 -78.07
CA LYS A 225 -27.55 11.82 -77.25
C LYS A 225 -28.52 12.76 -76.52
N GLU A 226 -29.62 13.14 -77.15
CA GLU A 226 -30.68 13.94 -76.52
C GLU A 226 -31.32 13.17 -75.35
N ASN A 227 -31.55 11.87 -75.49
CA ASN A 227 -32.06 11.02 -74.41
C ASN A 227 -31.04 10.89 -73.26
N GLU A 228 -29.76 10.75 -73.57
CA GLU A 228 -28.69 10.70 -72.58
C GLU A 228 -28.59 12.01 -71.79
N ILE A 229 -28.66 13.16 -72.48
CA ILE A 229 -28.70 14.49 -71.85
C ILE A 229 -29.93 14.63 -70.95
N LYS A 230 -31.12 14.25 -71.42
CA LYS A 230 -32.34 14.27 -70.59
C LYS A 230 -32.23 13.37 -69.35
N SER A 231 -31.55 12.23 -69.47
CA SER A 231 -31.29 11.36 -68.33
C SER A 231 -30.38 12.03 -67.30
N PHE A 232 -29.35 12.76 -67.74
CA PHE A 232 -28.49 13.54 -66.85
C PHE A 232 -29.22 14.73 -66.22
N GLU A 233 -30.04 15.45 -66.98
CA GLU A 233 -30.88 16.54 -66.46
C GLU A 233 -31.86 16.02 -65.39
N ASN A 234 -32.51 14.87 -65.63
CA ASN A 234 -33.38 14.26 -64.63
C ASN A 234 -32.61 13.89 -63.35
N HIS A 235 -31.40 13.33 -63.48
CA HIS A 235 -30.58 12.98 -62.33
C HIS A 235 -30.10 14.20 -61.53
N ILE A 236 -29.74 15.29 -62.23
CA ILE A 236 -29.41 16.57 -61.59
C ILE A 236 -30.62 17.12 -60.84
N ASN A 237 -31.81 17.11 -61.45
CA ASN A 237 -33.05 17.55 -60.80
C ASN A 237 -33.41 16.68 -59.57
N GLU A 238 -33.19 15.37 -59.63
CA GLU A 238 -33.36 14.48 -58.47
C GLU A 238 -32.41 14.85 -57.32
N LEU A 239 -31.14 15.13 -57.63
CA LEU A 239 -30.15 15.58 -56.65
C LEU A 239 -30.53 16.94 -56.07
N GLU A 240 -30.93 17.91 -56.89
CA GLU A 240 -31.39 19.22 -56.45
C GLU A 240 -32.60 19.11 -55.52
N ASN A 241 -33.60 18.28 -55.87
CA ASN A 241 -34.75 18.02 -55.01
C ASN A 241 -34.35 17.39 -53.67
N MET A 242 -33.42 16.43 -53.65
CA MET A 242 -32.91 15.84 -52.40
C MET A 242 -32.17 16.88 -51.53
N PHE A 243 -31.41 17.78 -52.15
CA PHE A 243 -30.75 18.87 -51.43
C PHE A 243 -31.75 19.90 -50.91
N GLU A 244 -32.84 20.20 -51.62
CA GLU A 244 -33.93 21.05 -51.12
C GLU A 244 -34.69 20.41 -49.96
N GLU A 245 -34.99 19.11 -50.03
CA GLU A 245 -35.60 18.37 -48.91
C GLU A 245 -34.69 18.38 -47.68
N LEU A 246 -33.38 18.17 -47.87
CA LEU A 246 -32.38 18.27 -46.81
C LEU A 246 -32.31 19.68 -46.22
N ARG A 247 -32.36 20.71 -47.07
CA ARG A 247 -32.37 22.12 -46.66
C ARG A 247 -33.60 22.45 -45.80
N HIS A 248 -34.76 21.95 -46.19
CA HIS A 248 -36.00 22.09 -45.42
C HIS A 248 -35.96 21.36 -44.08
N SER A 249 -35.29 20.21 -44.01
CA SER A 249 -35.18 19.42 -42.78
C SER A 249 -34.13 19.94 -41.79
N SER A 250 -33.04 20.54 -42.29
CA SER A 250 -31.87 20.95 -41.49
C SER A 250 -31.76 22.46 -41.23
N ASN A 251 -32.61 23.28 -41.86
CA ASN A 251 -32.58 24.76 -41.76
C ASN A 251 -31.26 25.42 -42.20
N LEU A 252 -30.40 24.70 -42.92
CA LEU A 252 -29.13 25.22 -43.45
C LEU A 252 -29.35 26.03 -44.73
N SER A 253 -28.51 27.05 -44.96
CA SER A 253 -28.80 28.07 -45.97
C SER A 253 -28.12 27.81 -47.31
N SER A 254 -27.02 27.05 -47.32
CA SER A 254 -26.22 26.70 -48.50
C SER A 254 -26.00 25.18 -48.63
N ILE A 255 -25.94 24.68 -49.87
CA ILE A 255 -25.60 23.28 -50.18
C ILE A 255 -24.20 22.91 -49.66
N GLU A 256 -23.27 23.87 -49.66
CA GLU A 256 -21.92 23.68 -49.12
C GLU A 256 -21.93 23.51 -47.60
N GLU A 257 -22.82 24.22 -46.89
CA GLU A 257 -23.01 24.06 -45.45
C GLU A 257 -23.55 22.67 -45.13
N ILE A 258 -24.53 22.19 -45.91
CA ILE A 258 -25.10 20.83 -45.77
C ILE A 258 -24.02 19.76 -45.98
N ALA A 259 -23.16 19.91 -46.99
CA ALA A 259 -22.07 18.98 -47.25
C ALA A 259 -21.02 18.97 -46.12
N ILE A 260 -20.64 20.13 -45.60
CA ILE A 260 -19.70 20.25 -44.48
C ILE A 260 -20.30 19.65 -43.20
N GLU A 261 -21.57 19.94 -42.91
CA GLU A 261 -22.30 19.37 -41.77
C GLU A 261 -22.37 17.83 -41.87
N TYR A 262 -22.62 17.30 -43.07
CA TYR A 262 -22.69 15.86 -43.30
C TYR A 262 -21.33 15.18 -43.10
N VAL A 263 -20.26 15.75 -43.64
CA VAL A 263 -18.89 15.23 -43.43
C VAL A 263 -18.51 15.30 -41.95
N SER A 264 -18.79 16.41 -41.29
CA SER A 264 -18.56 16.58 -39.85
C SER A 264 -19.39 15.59 -39.02
N SER A 265 -20.64 15.32 -39.41
CA SER A 265 -21.48 14.31 -38.77
C SER A 265 -20.94 12.89 -38.97
N GLU A 266 -20.37 12.57 -40.13
CA GLU A 266 -19.72 11.27 -40.41
C GLU A 266 -18.46 11.10 -39.54
N GLU A 267 -17.62 12.13 -39.45
CA GLU A 267 -16.42 12.14 -38.60
C GLU A 267 -16.80 11.97 -37.12
N ASN A 268 -17.84 12.68 -36.66
CA ASN A 268 -18.37 12.55 -35.31
C ASN A 268 -18.96 11.15 -35.05
N ASN A 269 -19.67 10.56 -36.02
CA ASN A 269 -20.15 9.19 -35.92
C ASN A 269 -19.00 8.19 -35.82
N ALA A 270 -17.94 8.34 -36.62
CA ALA A 270 -16.76 7.51 -36.54
C ALA A 270 -16.09 7.60 -35.15
N ALA A 271 -16.02 8.81 -34.58
CA ALA A 271 -15.52 9.02 -33.22
C ALA A 271 -16.41 8.34 -32.16
N ILE A 272 -17.73 8.42 -32.29
CA ILE A 272 -18.69 7.75 -31.40
C ILE A 272 -18.54 6.23 -31.49
N VAL A 273 -18.42 5.66 -32.69
CA VAL A 273 -18.22 4.21 -32.89
C VAL A 273 -16.92 3.74 -32.23
N LYS A 274 -15.84 4.52 -32.36
CA LYS A 274 -14.56 4.22 -31.71
C LYS A 274 -14.71 4.23 -30.18
N TYR A 275 -15.33 5.28 -29.63
CA TYR A 275 -15.59 5.40 -28.20
C TYR A 275 -16.46 4.25 -27.69
N LEU A 276 -17.49 3.85 -28.44
CA LEU A 276 -18.35 2.72 -28.09
C LEU A 276 -17.55 1.40 -28.04
N SER A 277 -16.57 1.22 -28.94
CA SER A 277 -15.65 0.08 -28.88
C SER A 277 -14.76 0.11 -27.64
N GLU A 278 -14.23 1.28 -27.27
CA GLU A 278 -13.39 1.46 -26.07
C GLU A 278 -14.17 1.15 -24.79
N VAL A 279 -15.42 1.63 -24.71
CA VAL A 279 -16.33 1.34 -23.60
C VAL A 279 -16.66 -0.16 -23.52
N ASN A 280 -16.90 -0.83 -24.65
CA ASN A 280 -17.13 -2.28 -24.64
C ASN A 280 -15.91 -3.05 -24.14
N ILE A 281 -14.70 -2.63 -24.52
CA ILE A 281 -13.45 -3.22 -23.99
C ILE A 281 -13.36 -3.02 -22.47
N GLU A 282 -13.70 -1.83 -21.97
CA GLU A 282 -13.71 -1.55 -20.52
C GLU A 282 -14.76 -2.39 -19.77
N ILE A 283 -15.95 -2.57 -20.35
CA ILE A 283 -16.99 -3.46 -19.81
C ILE A 283 -16.49 -4.90 -19.72
N ASP A 284 -15.81 -5.40 -20.74
CA ASP A 284 -15.26 -6.76 -20.74
C ASP A 284 -14.13 -6.92 -19.70
N GLN A 285 -13.27 -5.91 -19.56
CA GLN A 285 -12.26 -5.88 -18.49
C GLN A 285 -12.89 -5.92 -17.10
N LEU A 286 -13.95 -5.12 -16.88
CA LEU A 286 -14.69 -5.10 -15.61
C LEU A 286 -15.40 -6.44 -15.34
N LYS A 287 -15.99 -7.08 -16.35
CA LYS A 287 -16.56 -8.43 -16.21
C LYS A 287 -15.53 -9.46 -15.82
N ASN A 288 -14.35 -9.45 -16.44
CA ASN A 288 -13.27 -10.37 -16.12
C ASN A 288 -12.76 -10.16 -14.69
N SER A 289 -12.65 -8.91 -14.24
CA SER A 289 -12.32 -8.56 -12.86
C SER A 289 -13.38 -9.04 -11.86
N LEU A 290 -14.67 -8.90 -12.20
CA LEU A 290 -15.76 -9.37 -11.35
C LEU A 290 -15.74 -10.90 -11.23
N LEU A 291 -15.53 -11.62 -12.34
CA LEU A 291 -15.40 -13.07 -12.34
C LEU A 291 -14.23 -13.54 -11.47
N SER A 292 -13.05 -12.91 -11.58
CA SER A 292 -11.89 -13.29 -10.76
C SER A 292 -12.12 -13.05 -9.26
N VAL A 293 -12.75 -11.93 -8.90
CA VAL A 293 -13.17 -11.67 -7.50
C VAL A 293 -14.17 -12.72 -7.02
N GLN A 294 -15.10 -13.14 -7.88
CA GLN A 294 -16.09 -14.15 -7.53
C GLN A 294 -15.49 -15.55 -7.38
N GLU A 295 -14.48 -15.88 -8.19
CA GLU A 295 -13.66 -17.09 -8.03
C GLU A 295 -12.90 -17.07 -6.70
N LEU A 296 -12.26 -15.96 -6.34
CA LEU A 296 -11.60 -15.78 -5.04
C LEU A 296 -12.58 -15.93 -3.87
N ILE A 297 -13.78 -15.36 -3.98
CA ILE A 297 -14.84 -15.55 -2.97
C ILE A 297 -15.23 -17.03 -2.87
N ASN A 298 -15.31 -17.75 -3.99
CA ASN A 298 -15.65 -19.17 -4.01
C ASN A 298 -14.52 -20.05 -3.47
N GLU A 299 -13.26 -19.70 -3.71
CA GLU A 299 -12.08 -20.34 -3.10
C GLU A 299 -12.06 -20.10 -1.59
N CYS A 300 -12.27 -18.86 -1.14
CA CYS A 300 -12.43 -18.55 0.29
C CYS A 300 -13.57 -19.37 0.91
N LYS A 301 -14.71 -19.51 0.23
CA LYS A 301 -15.84 -20.36 0.69
C LYS A 301 -15.51 -21.86 0.67
N LYS A 302 -14.71 -22.35 -0.28
CA LYS A 302 -14.23 -23.76 -0.32
C LYS A 302 -13.19 -24.03 0.77
N ASN A 303 -12.30 -23.07 1.05
CA ASN A 303 -11.34 -23.12 2.16
C ASN A 303 -12.06 -23.06 3.50
N HIS A 304 -13.20 -22.35 3.58
CA HIS A 304 -14.06 -22.35 4.76
C HIS A 304 -14.80 -23.69 4.98
N LYS A 305 -15.01 -24.50 3.93
CA LYS A 305 -15.67 -25.82 4.01
C LYS A 305 -14.70 -27.01 4.15
N SER A 306 -13.42 -26.83 3.85
CA SER A 306 -12.39 -27.90 3.94
C SER A 306 -11.64 -27.94 5.28
N SER A 307 -11.96 -27.03 6.21
CA SER A 307 -11.27 -26.90 7.50
C SER A 307 -12.19 -27.07 8.73
N GLU A 308 -13.19 -27.95 8.67
CA GLU A 308 -14.01 -28.24 9.87
C GLU A 308 -13.26 -29.03 10.96
N ALA A 309 -12.20 -29.76 10.60
CA ALA A 309 -11.37 -30.49 11.59
C ALA A 309 -10.21 -29.65 12.17
N SER A 310 -9.67 -28.69 11.41
CA SER A 310 -8.58 -27.84 11.90
C SER A 310 -9.08 -26.57 12.59
N ALA A 311 -10.29 -26.08 12.24
CA ALA A 311 -10.91 -24.96 12.94
C ALA A 311 -11.33 -25.35 14.36
N ALA A 312 -11.82 -26.58 14.60
CA ALA A 312 -12.20 -27.04 15.95
C ALA A 312 -11.02 -27.04 16.92
N ASN A 313 -9.87 -27.59 16.51
CA ASN A 313 -8.65 -27.61 17.33
C ASN A 313 -8.10 -26.20 17.58
N LEU A 314 -8.14 -25.31 16.57
CA LEU A 314 -7.70 -23.93 16.72
C LEU A 314 -8.65 -23.11 17.60
N PHE A 315 -9.95 -23.38 17.54
CA PHE A 315 -10.94 -22.78 18.44
C PHE A 315 -10.72 -23.25 19.87
N GLU A 316 -10.47 -24.53 20.10
CA GLU A 316 -10.18 -25.09 21.42
C GLU A 316 -8.89 -24.48 22.01
N ASP A 317 -7.83 -24.36 21.20
CA ASP A 317 -6.56 -23.74 21.59
C ASP A 317 -6.68 -22.24 21.89
N LEU A 318 -7.48 -21.51 21.10
CA LEU A 318 -7.76 -20.09 21.33
C LEU A 318 -8.66 -19.89 22.55
N THR A 319 -9.63 -20.77 22.79
CA THR A 319 -10.51 -20.72 23.97
C THR A 319 -9.71 -20.98 25.24
N ALA A 320 -8.81 -21.98 25.22
CA ALA A 320 -7.91 -22.27 26.34
C ALA A 320 -6.96 -21.10 26.65
N LYS A 321 -6.47 -20.39 25.63
CA LYS A 321 -5.62 -19.19 25.81
C LYS A 321 -6.40 -18.00 26.39
N ILE A 322 -7.66 -17.82 25.98
CA ILE A 322 -8.54 -16.78 26.53
C ILE A 322 -8.86 -17.07 28.00
N ASP A 323 -9.16 -18.32 28.35
CA ASP A 323 -9.44 -18.71 29.73
C ASP A 323 -8.21 -18.56 30.64
N ALA A 324 -7.02 -18.91 30.16
CA ALA A 324 -5.77 -18.67 30.87
C ALA A 324 -5.48 -17.17 31.08
N ALA A 325 -5.79 -16.32 30.08
CA ALA A 325 -5.64 -14.87 30.20
C ALA A 325 -6.64 -14.28 31.20
N ASN A 326 -7.89 -14.76 31.21
CA ASN A 326 -8.92 -14.33 32.15
C ASN A 326 -8.55 -14.70 33.59
N LEU A 327 -8.06 -15.93 33.83
CA LEU A 327 -7.55 -16.35 35.14
C LEU A 327 -6.42 -15.44 35.64
N LYS A 328 -5.45 -15.13 34.77
CA LYS A 328 -4.34 -14.24 35.11
C LYS A 328 -4.81 -12.81 35.41
N ASN A 329 -5.84 -12.33 34.72
CA ASN A 329 -6.43 -11.02 34.96
C ASN A 329 -7.16 -10.97 36.32
N VAL A 330 -7.89 -12.03 36.68
CA VAL A 330 -8.51 -12.18 38.01
C VAL A 330 -7.45 -12.19 39.12
N GLU A 331 -6.34 -12.92 38.95
CA GLU A 331 -5.23 -12.93 39.92
C GLU A 331 -4.58 -11.56 40.08
N LEU A 332 -4.36 -10.83 38.97
CA LEU A 332 -3.79 -9.48 39.02
C LEU A 332 -4.74 -8.48 39.68
N ASN A 333 -6.05 -8.58 39.42
CA ASN A 333 -7.05 -7.75 40.09
C ASN A 333 -7.12 -8.04 41.59
N GLN A 334 -7.04 -9.31 42.00
CA GLN A 334 -6.98 -9.66 43.43
C GLN A 334 -5.71 -9.12 44.10
N LYS A 335 -4.56 -9.16 43.42
CA LYS A 335 -3.32 -8.53 43.91
C LYS A 335 -3.47 -7.01 44.02
N SER A 336 -4.10 -6.38 43.03
CA SER A 336 -4.36 -4.94 43.02
C SER A 336 -5.26 -4.51 44.19
N ILE A 337 -6.34 -5.25 44.45
CA ILE A 337 -7.25 -5.00 45.58
C ILE A 337 -6.50 -5.11 46.92
N LYS A 338 -5.69 -6.16 47.10
CA LYS A 338 -4.87 -6.31 48.33
C LYS A 338 -3.88 -5.16 48.52
N ILE A 339 -3.27 -4.67 47.44
CA ILE A 339 -2.37 -3.51 47.50
C ILE A 339 -3.16 -2.24 47.85
N GLN A 340 -4.36 -2.05 47.29
CA GLN A 340 -5.23 -0.92 47.63
C GLN A 340 -5.67 -0.94 49.10
N GLU A 341 -6.00 -2.11 49.65
CA GLU A 341 -6.31 -2.28 51.07
C GLU A 341 -5.11 -1.90 51.96
N GLN A 342 -3.89 -2.34 51.60
CA GLN A 342 -2.67 -1.97 52.31
C GLN A 342 -2.38 -0.47 52.24
N ILE A 343 -2.59 0.16 51.07
CA ILE A 343 -2.43 1.61 50.90
C ILE A 343 -3.47 2.37 51.74
N SER A 344 -4.72 1.92 51.79
CA SER A 344 -5.78 2.53 52.60
C SER A 344 -5.43 2.49 54.10
N LEU A 345 -4.91 1.36 54.59
CA LEU A 345 -4.41 1.25 55.96
C LEU A 345 -3.26 2.22 56.23
N LEU A 346 -2.31 2.33 55.29
CA LEU A 346 -1.17 3.25 55.39
C LEU A 346 -1.64 4.71 55.44
N ILE A 347 -2.61 5.09 54.61
CA ILE A 347 -3.21 6.44 54.60
C ILE A 347 -3.87 6.75 55.94
N SER A 348 -4.61 5.80 56.52
CA SER A 348 -5.23 5.97 57.84
C SER A 348 -4.20 6.15 58.96
N PHE A 349 -3.04 5.48 58.86
CA PHE A 349 -1.92 5.65 59.77
C PHE A 349 -1.29 7.03 59.61
N PHE A 350 -1.06 7.47 58.37
CA PHE A 350 -0.52 8.80 58.06
C PHE A 350 -1.42 9.93 58.57
N GLN A 351 -2.74 9.80 58.41
CA GLN A 351 -3.72 10.74 58.94
C GLN A 351 -3.63 10.82 60.47
N LYS A 352 -3.57 9.69 61.16
CA LYS A 352 -3.40 9.67 62.63
C LYS A 352 -2.08 10.29 63.09
N THR A 353 -0.97 10.01 62.42
CA THR A 353 0.33 10.62 62.75
C THR A 353 0.33 12.12 62.49
N TYR A 354 -0.33 12.57 61.41
CA TYR A 354 -0.47 13.98 61.11
C TYR A 354 -1.34 14.71 62.14
N ASP A 355 -2.48 14.11 62.54
CA ASP A 355 -3.33 14.65 63.59
C ASP A 355 -2.59 14.77 64.93
N LEU A 356 -1.74 13.80 65.27
CA LEU A 356 -0.87 13.86 66.44
C LEU A 356 0.15 15.00 66.35
N CYS A 357 0.77 15.21 65.18
CA CYS A 357 1.65 16.36 64.95
C CYS A 357 0.91 17.71 65.06
N LYS A 358 -0.37 17.76 64.66
CA LYS A 358 -1.22 18.96 64.76
C LYS A 358 -1.65 19.28 66.18
N MET A 359 -1.90 18.26 67.02
CA MET A 359 -2.25 18.41 68.44
C MET A 359 -1.09 18.94 69.30
N HIS A 360 0.15 18.80 68.83
CA HIS A 360 1.34 19.36 69.48
C HIS A 360 2.06 20.35 68.54
N PRO A 361 1.49 21.57 68.35
CA PRO A 361 2.06 22.54 67.43
C PRO A 361 3.40 23.06 67.98
N LEU A 362 4.49 22.68 67.30
CA LEU A 362 5.81 23.27 67.49
C LEU A 362 6.00 24.36 66.44
N ASN A 363 6.59 25.49 66.83
CA ASN A 363 6.96 26.54 65.89
C ASN A 363 8.19 26.08 65.09
N ILE A 364 7.95 25.36 63.98
CA ILE A 364 9.01 24.95 63.06
C ILE A 364 9.46 26.20 62.27
N PRO A 365 10.77 26.51 62.20
CA PRO A 365 11.29 27.74 61.57
C PRO A 365 11.08 27.85 60.05
N SER A 366 10.84 26.73 59.36
CA SER A 366 10.56 26.71 57.93
C SER A 366 9.11 27.12 57.70
N GLY A 367 8.89 28.33 57.15
CA GLY A 367 7.59 29.00 57.00
C GLY A 367 6.54 28.33 56.09
N ARG A 368 6.45 27.00 56.04
CA ARG A 368 5.30 26.30 55.45
C ARG A 368 4.24 26.10 56.53
N LYS A 369 3.33 27.07 56.67
CA LYS A 369 2.00 26.76 57.21
C LYS A 369 1.35 25.83 56.19
N ALA A 370 1.19 24.56 56.53
CA ALA A 370 0.45 23.63 55.69
C ALA A 370 -1.03 24.06 55.72
N GLU A 371 -1.46 24.84 54.72
CA GLU A 371 -2.88 24.95 54.37
C GLU A 371 -3.28 23.63 53.72
N ILE A 372 -3.69 22.67 54.55
CA ILE A 372 -4.36 21.47 54.08
C ILE A 372 -5.85 21.72 54.24
N GLU A 373 -6.53 21.93 53.12
CA GLU A 373 -7.98 21.79 53.06
C GLU A 373 -8.36 20.41 53.59
N TYR A 374 -9.25 20.42 54.57
CA TYR A 374 -9.74 19.27 55.28
C TYR A 374 -10.43 18.30 54.30
N ILE A 375 -9.84 17.12 54.07
CA ILE A 375 -10.53 16.01 53.40
C ILE A 375 -11.44 15.36 54.44
N ALA A 376 -12.58 15.99 54.72
CA ALA A 376 -13.75 15.24 55.10
C ALA A 376 -14.27 14.53 53.84
N ASP A 377 -14.56 13.25 53.95
CA ASP A 377 -15.17 12.38 52.92
C ASP A 377 -14.25 11.82 51.84
N GLY A 378 -13.41 10.86 52.24
CA GLY A 378 -13.10 9.66 51.43
C GLY A 378 -12.46 9.87 50.04
N GLY A 379 -12.00 11.07 49.71
CA GLY A 379 -11.39 11.39 48.43
C GLY A 379 -9.99 10.81 48.30
N ASN A 380 -9.72 10.17 47.16
CA ASN A 380 -8.38 9.70 46.76
C ASN A 380 -7.38 10.86 46.85
N LEU A 381 -6.49 10.82 47.85
CA LEU A 381 -5.36 11.74 47.91
C LEU A 381 -4.52 11.60 46.63
N SER A 382 -4.25 12.71 45.96
CA SER A 382 -3.32 12.70 44.83
C SER A 382 -1.94 12.28 45.34
N LYS A 383 -1.15 11.59 44.50
CA LYS A 383 0.24 11.19 44.84
C LYS A 383 1.03 12.37 45.39
N ASP A 384 0.85 13.56 44.82
CA ASP A 384 1.57 14.77 45.22
C ASP A 384 1.18 15.26 46.62
N GLN A 385 -0.09 15.07 47.01
CA GLN A 385 -0.56 15.38 48.36
C GLN A 385 0.00 14.41 49.41
N ILE A 386 0.12 13.13 49.07
CA ILE A 386 0.72 12.11 49.96
C ILE A 386 2.21 12.44 50.19
N PHE A 387 2.96 12.75 49.13
CA PHE A 387 4.38 13.10 49.26
C PHE A 387 4.59 14.39 50.03
N SER A 388 3.72 15.39 49.85
CA SER A 388 3.78 16.64 50.63
C SER A 388 3.55 16.39 52.12
N ASN A 389 2.56 15.55 52.48
CA ASN A 389 2.26 15.22 53.87
C ASN A 389 3.36 14.38 54.54
N ILE A 390 3.96 13.45 53.81
CA ILE A 390 5.12 12.68 54.29
C ILE A 390 6.30 13.61 54.55
N GLY A 391 6.59 14.53 53.63
CA GLY A 391 7.67 15.51 53.81
C GLY A 391 7.48 16.38 55.05
N PHE A 392 6.24 16.79 55.35
CA PHE A 392 5.94 17.51 56.59
C PHE A 392 6.16 16.66 57.85
N ILE A 393 5.72 15.39 57.84
CA ILE A 393 5.93 14.47 58.97
C ILE A 393 7.43 14.20 59.19
N GLU A 394 8.20 14.03 58.12
CA GLU A 394 9.66 13.84 58.19
C GLU A 394 10.36 15.08 58.75
N GLU A 395 9.99 16.28 58.32
CA GLU A 395 10.54 17.53 58.87
C GLU A 395 10.20 17.68 60.36
N TYR A 396 8.96 17.39 60.75
CA TYR A 396 8.52 17.42 62.15
C TYR A 396 9.28 16.41 63.01
N ALA A 397 9.43 15.16 62.55
CA ALA A 397 10.15 14.11 63.27
C ALA A 397 11.66 14.44 63.40
N THR A 398 12.26 15.00 62.35
CA THR A 398 13.66 15.44 62.36
C THR A 398 13.87 16.58 63.36
N TYR A 399 12.94 17.54 63.41
CA TYR A 399 12.98 18.63 64.37
C TYR A 399 12.80 18.14 65.82
N MET A 400 11.87 17.22 66.06
CA MET A 400 11.69 16.56 67.36
C MET A 400 12.92 15.78 67.81
N ASN A 401 13.58 15.05 66.90
CA ASN A 401 14.83 14.37 67.21
C ASN A 401 15.95 15.35 67.54
N LYS A 402 16.00 16.52 66.88
CA LYS A 402 16.96 17.57 67.18
C LYS A 402 16.73 18.20 68.56
N ILE A 403 15.47 18.48 68.92
CA ILE A 403 15.11 18.94 70.28
C ILE A 403 15.47 17.86 71.31
N ARG A 404 15.16 16.60 71.04
CA ARG A 404 15.51 15.48 71.93
C ARG A 404 17.03 15.34 72.11
N SER A 405 17.82 15.48 71.05
CA SER A 405 19.28 15.46 71.15
C SER A 405 19.83 16.62 71.98
N LEU A 406 19.21 17.80 71.88
CA LEU A 406 19.59 18.97 72.68
C LEU A 406 19.23 18.76 74.16
N LEU A 407 18.03 18.27 74.46
CA LEU A 407 17.61 17.96 75.83
C LEU A 407 18.42 16.81 76.47
N LEU A 408 18.86 15.83 75.69
CA LEU A 408 19.76 14.78 76.17
C LEU A 408 21.17 15.32 76.41
N SER A 409 21.66 16.26 75.59
CA SER A 409 22.95 16.91 75.81
C SER A 409 22.97 17.84 77.03
N GLU A 410 21.83 18.49 77.36
CA GLU A 410 21.72 19.30 78.58
C GLU A 410 21.59 18.44 79.85
N ASN A 411 20.89 17.30 79.81
CA ASN A 411 20.80 16.38 80.95
C ASN A 411 22.07 15.56 81.21
N LEU A 412 23.03 15.54 80.29
CA LEU A 412 24.38 14.99 80.48
C LEU A 412 25.37 16.03 81.07
N SER A 413 24.94 17.29 81.25
CA SER A 413 25.75 18.39 81.78
C SER A 413 25.39 18.83 83.21
N LEU A 414 24.56 18.03 83.90
CA LEU A 414 24.30 18.06 85.35
C LEU A 414 24.84 16.77 85.98
#